data_AF-A0AAU3LWA5-F1
#
_entry.id   AF-A0AAU3LWA5-F1
#
_cell.length_a   1.000
_cell.length_b   1.000
_cell.length_c   1.000
_cell.angle_alpha   90.00
_cell.angle_beta   90.00
_cell.angle_gamma   90.00
#
_symmetry.space_group_name_H-M   'P 1'
#
loop_
_entity.id
_entity.type
_entity.pdbx_description
1 polymer ?
#
loop_
_entity_poly.entity_id
_entity_poly.type
_entity_poly.pdbx_seq_one_letter_code
_entity_poly.pdbx_strand_id
1 'polypeptide(L)' 'MLLPQLARQGAEPDGGLAAAVGTVRPERSSAASRAYVASFFGRWLCGHDDHLLAGPSDRFPEMVFTP' A
#
# COMPACT_ATOMS: atom_id res chain seq x y z
N MET A 1 16.03 -1.26 -0.19
CA MET A 1 15.17 -2.44 0.05
C MET A 1 16.07 -3.65 0.22
N LEU A 2 16.27 -4.12 1.47
CA LEU A 2 17.22 -5.19 1.82
C LEU A 2 16.75 -6.59 1.40
N LEU A 3 15.44 -6.82 1.39
CA LEU A 3 14.83 -8.13 1.12
C LEU A 3 15.15 -8.73 -0.27
N PRO A 4 15.04 -7.98 -1.40
CA PRO A 4 15.44 -8.51 -2.70
C PRO A 4 16.95 -8.81 -2.82
N GLN A 5 17.78 -8.19 -1.97
CA GLN A 5 19.22 -8.43 -1.93
C GLN A 5 19.51 -9.70 -1.12
N LEU A 6 18.84 -9.88 0.01
CA LEU A 6 18.91 -11.09 0.85
C LEU A 6 18.37 -12.34 0.12
N ALA A 7 17.26 -12.21 -0.62
CA ALA A 7 16.74 -13.30 -1.45
C ALA A 7 17.73 -13.74 -2.53
N ARG A 8 18.43 -12.79 -3.18
CA ARG A 8 19.53 -13.09 -4.12
C ARG A 8 20.74 -13.73 -3.44
N GLN A 9 20.88 -13.59 -2.13
CA GLN A 9 21.93 -14.21 -1.31
C GLN A 9 21.49 -15.55 -0.68
N GLY A 10 20.33 -16.09 -1.08
CA GLY A 10 19.83 -17.39 -0.60
C GLY A 10 19.06 -17.33 0.73
N ALA A 11 18.84 -16.15 1.28
CA ALA A 11 17.89 -15.96 2.38
C ALA A 11 16.47 -15.84 1.78
N GLU A 12 15.81 -16.98 1.64
CA GLU A 12 14.45 -17.10 1.10
C GLU A 12 13.43 -16.84 2.22
N PRO A 13 12.58 -15.79 2.12
CA PRO A 13 11.44 -15.64 3.02
C PRO A 13 10.50 -16.83 2.86
N ASP A 14 9.92 -17.32 3.94
CA ASP A 14 8.94 -18.41 3.85
C ASP A 14 7.79 -18.03 2.89
N GLY A 15 7.59 -18.85 1.85
CA GLY A 15 6.60 -18.60 0.80
C GLY A 15 7.02 -17.60 -0.30
N GLY A 16 8.27 -17.16 -0.37
CA GLY A 16 8.74 -16.29 -1.45
C GLY A 16 8.81 -14.80 -1.11
N LEU A 17 9.63 -14.06 -1.85
CA LEU A 17 9.66 -12.60 -1.80
C LEU A 17 8.28 -11.95 -2.01
N ALA A 18 7.45 -12.52 -2.90
CA ALA A 18 6.10 -12.03 -3.16
C ALA A 18 5.16 -12.19 -1.96
N ALA A 19 5.32 -13.26 -1.17
CA ALA A 19 4.56 -13.42 0.08
C ALA A 19 5.02 -12.39 1.13
N ALA A 20 6.33 -12.09 1.17
CA ALA A 20 6.88 -11.15 2.14
C ALA A 20 6.55 -9.67 1.85
N VAL A 21 6.49 -9.26 0.58
CA VAL A 21 6.35 -7.83 0.21
C VAL A 21 5.14 -7.52 -0.67
N GLY A 22 4.40 -8.53 -1.10
CA GLY A 22 3.30 -8.40 -2.06
C GLY A 22 3.78 -8.23 -3.50
N THR A 23 2.81 -8.05 -4.40
CA THR A 23 3.02 -7.97 -5.85
C THR A 23 2.78 -6.56 -6.42
N VAL A 24 2.31 -5.63 -5.59
CA VAL A 24 2.08 -4.22 -5.98
C VAL A 24 3.43 -3.56 -6.26
N ARG A 25 3.51 -2.79 -7.36
CA ARG A 25 4.72 -2.03 -7.69
C ARG A 25 5.09 -1.11 -6.52
N PRO A 26 6.37 -1.03 -6.10
CA PRO A 26 6.76 -0.27 -4.92
C PRO A 26 6.32 1.20 -4.93
N GLU A 27 6.36 1.85 -6.09
CA GLU A 27 5.96 3.24 -6.27
C GLU A 27 4.45 3.41 -6.07
N ARG A 28 3.66 2.44 -6.54
CA ARG A 28 2.20 2.40 -6.39
C ARG A 28 1.80 2.17 -4.94
N SER A 29 2.44 1.20 -4.27
CA SER A 29 2.24 0.94 -2.84
C SER A 29 2.53 2.19 -2.00
N SER A 30 3.67 2.85 -2.23
CA SER A 30 4.02 4.09 -1.52
C SER A 30 3.04 5.23 -1.79
N ALA A 31 2.59 5.40 -3.04
CA ALA A 31 1.62 6.42 -3.41
C ALA A 31 0.25 6.19 -2.77
N ALA A 32 -0.23 4.94 -2.77
CA ALA A 32 -1.48 4.56 -2.12
C ALA A 32 -1.41 4.81 -0.61
N SER A 33 -0.36 4.35 0.07
CA SER A 33 -0.20 4.58 1.51
C SER A 33 -0.20 6.06 1.87
N ARG A 34 0.55 6.89 1.13
CA ARG A 34 0.57 8.34 1.38
C ARG A 34 -0.79 9.00 1.15
N ALA A 35 -1.48 8.62 0.08
CA ALA A 35 -2.80 9.16 -0.23
C ALA A 35 -3.80 8.83 0.88
N TYR A 36 -3.95 7.54 1.23
CA TYR A 36 -4.93 7.11 2.23
C TYR A 36 -4.63 7.64 3.63
N VAL A 37 -3.35 7.74 4.02
CA VAL A 37 -2.96 8.37 5.30
C VAL A 37 -3.29 9.87 5.29
N ALA A 38 -3.04 10.56 4.17
CA ALA A 38 -3.40 11.97 4.04
C ALA A 38 -4.92 12.19 4.06
N SER A 39 -5.70 11.35 3.37
CA SER A 39 -7.18 11.40 3.39
C SER A 39 -7.73 11.18 4.79
N PHE A 40 -7.10 10.28 5.57
CA PHE A 40 -7.45 10.07 6.96
C PHE A 40 -7.25 11.36 7.76
N PHE A 41 -6.04 11.88 7.82
CA PHE A 41 -5.80 13.10 8.59
C PHE A 41 -6.56 14.30 8.05
N GLY A 42 -6.72 14.42 6.73
CA GLY A 42 -7.52 15.44 6.08
C GLY A 42 -8.96 15.45 6.59
N ARG A 43 -9.59 14.28 6.66
CA ARG A 43 -10.98 14.14 7.11
C ARG A 43 -11.17 14.49 8.58
N TRP A 44 -10.30 13.99 9.46
CA TRP A 44 -10.50 14.13 10.91
C TRP A 44 -9.84 15.36 11.53
N LEU A 45 -8.73 15.85 10.98
CA LEU A 45 -7.98 16.99 11.54
C LEU A 45 -8.21 18.29 10.77
N CYS A 46 -8.57 18.20 9.49
CA CYS A 46 -8.71 19.38 8.62
C CYS A 46 -10.13 19.56 8.04
N GLY A 47 -11.06 18.64 8.28
CA GLY A 47 -12.40 18.68 7.71
C GLY A 47 -12.46 18.53 6.19
N HIS A 48 -11.43 17.97 5.57
CA HIS A 48 -11.35 17.74 4.13
C HIS A 48 -11.67 16.28 3.79
N ASP A 49 -12.73 16.05 3.01
CA ASP A 49 -13.10 14.73 2.50
C ASP A 49 -12.83 14.65 1.00
N ASP A 50 -11.83 13.86 0.62
CA ASP A 50 -11.49 13.54 -0.78
C ASP A 50 -12.15 12.24 -1.26
N HIS A 51 -12.98 11.63 -0.41
CA HIS A 51 -13.72 10.39 -0.63
C HIS A 51 -12.87 9.14 -0.86
N LEU A 52 -11.54 9.19 -0.69
CA LEU A 52 -10.70 7.99 -0.80
C LEU A 52 -11.01 6.94 0.28
N LEU A 53 -11.61 7.37 1.40
CA LEU A 53 -12.03 6.49 2.50
C LEU A 53 -13.50 6.02 2.40
N ALA A 54 -14.21 6.43 1.35
CA ALA A 54 -15.64 6.12 1.19
C ALA A 54 -15.90 4.84 0.39
N GLY A 55 -14.90 4.33 -0.34
CA GLY A 55 -15.03 3.12 -1.13
C GLY A 55 -13.92 2.92 -2.15
N PRO A 56 -14.12 1.98 -3.09
CA PRO A 56 -13.16 1.68 -4.15
C PRO A 56 -12.78 2.93 -4.94
N SER A 57 -11.50 3.01 -5.31
CA SER A 57 -10.95 4.14 -6.08
C SER A 57 -10.33 3.66 -7.38
N ASP A 58 -10.79 4.19 -8.52
CA ASP A 58 -10.17 3.93 -9.82
C ASP A 58 -8.70 4.39 -9.88
N ARG A 59 -8.32 5.32 -9.01
CA ARG A 59 -6.94 5.79 -8.88
C ARG A 59 -6.04 4.75 -8.20
N PHE A 60 -6.60 3.98 -7.26
CA PHE A 60 -5.91 2.95 -6.47
C PHE A 60 -6.70 1.62 -6.48
N PRO A 61 -6.83 0.94 -7.64
CA PRO A 61 -7.50 -0.35 -7.77
C PRO A 61 -6.94 -1.46 -6.89
N GLU A 62 -5.70 -1.33 -6.42
CA GLU A 62 -5.08 -2.24 -5.46
C GLU A 62 -5.68 -2.16 -4.05
N MET A 63 -6.41 -1.10 -3.72
CA MET A 63 -7.05 -0.91 -2.42
C MET A 63 -8.46 -1.49 -2.43
N VAL A 64 -8.70 -2.45 -1.54
CA VAL A 64 -10.00 -3.13 -1.38
C VAL A 64 -10.61 -2.76 -0.03
N PHE A 65 -11.92 -2.55 -0.02
CA PHE A 65 -12.69 -2.29 1.20
C PHE A 65 -13.27 -3.61 1.69
N THR A 66 -12.92 -4.00 2.90
CA THR A 66 -13.47 -5.17 3.58
C THR A 66 -14.60 -4.74 4.52
N PRO A 67 -15.64 -5.58 4.71
CA PRO A 67 -16.69 -5.35 5.71
C PRO A 67 -16.15 -5.24 7.14
#